data_AF-A0AAD9N5L6-F1
#
_entry.id   AF-A0AAD9N5L6-F1
#
_cell.length_a   1.000
_cell.length_b   1.000
_cell.length_c   1.000
_cell.angle_alpha   90.00
_cell.angle_beta   90.00
_cell.angle_gamma   90.00
#
_symmetry.space_group_name_H-M   'P 1'
#
loop_
_entity.id
_entity.type
_entity.pdbx_description
1 polymer ?
#
loop_
_entity_poly.entity_id
_entity_poly.type
_entity_poly.pdbx_seq_one_letter_code
_entity_poly.pdbx_strand_id
1 'polypeptide(L)'
;MTKLLQWLTVLFLFLAVWLGLVTNHIPVVFSDAAKEVVYFLPIYLLMAFACYSLAVIGYRVTTFNDCVQAADELKQEIKEAKKDLTRKGFVFT
;
A
#
# COMPACT_ATOMS: atom_id res chain seq x y z
N MET A 1 17.99 4.86 -14.22
CA MET A 1 18.00 4.58 -12.77
C MET A 1 16.64 4.00 -12.38
N THR A 2 16.60 2.79 -11.83
CA THR A 2 15.33 2.18 -11.39
C THR A 2 14.80 2.93 -10.15
N LYS A 3 13.49 3.14 -10.06
CA LYS A 3 12.87 3.82 -8.90
C LYS A 3 13.18 3.10 -7.58
N LEU A 4 13.30 1.77 -7.63
CA LEU A 4 13.72 0.95 -6.50
C LEU A 4 15.08 1.38 -5.94
N LEU A 5 16.09 1.55 -6.81
CA LEU A 5 17.42 1.94 -6.37
C LEU A 5 17.41 3.32 -5.72
N GLN A 6 16.62 4.27 -6.26
CA GLN A 6 16.46 5.59 -5.68
C GLN A 6 15.84 5.54 -4.25
N TRP A 7 14.86 4.68 -4.03
CA TRP A 7 14.27 4.53 -2.69
C TRP A 7 15.21 3.81 -1.72
N LEU A 8 15.94 2.80 -2.19
CA LEU A 8 16.94 2.09 -1.38
C LEU A 8 18.09 3.01 -0.96
N THR A 9 18.57 3.89 -1.84
CA THR A 9 19.62 4.84 -1.47
C THR A 9 19.14 5.83 -0.41
N VAL A 10 17.93 6.37 -0.54
CA VAL A 10 17.33 7.25 0.47
C VAL A 10 17.18 6.54 1.82
N LEU A 11 16.68 5.30 1.82
CA LEU A 11 16.56 4.49 3.04
C LEU A 11 17.92 4.24 3.70
N PHE A 12 18.93 3.90 2.90
CA PHE A 12 20.27 3.64 3.40
C PHE A 12 20.92 4.89 4.02
N LEU A 13 20.77 6.06 3.36
CA LEU A 13 21.24 7.33 3.90
C LEU A 13 20.55 7.66 5.23
N PHE A 14 19.24 7.46 5.30
CA PHE A 14 18.48 7.67 6.53
C PHE A 14 18.98 6.75 7.66
N LEU A 15 19.16 5.45 7.39
CA LEU A 15 19.68 4.49 8.37
C LEU A 15 21.13 4.79 8.78
N ALA A 16 21.96 5.29 7.88
CA ALA A 16 23.33 5.69 8.20
C ALA A 16 23.35 6.87 9.18
N VAL A 17 22.53 7.90 8.94
CA VAL A 17 22.35 9.04 9.86
C VAL A 17 21.79 8.57 11.20
N TRP A 18 20.80 7.68 11.15
CA TRP A 18 20.20 7.05 12.32
C TRP A 18 21.23 6.39 13.24
N LEU A 19 22.03 5.49 12.68
CA LEU A 19 23.06 4.76 13.40
C LEU A 19 24.16 5.70 13.92
N GLY A 20 24.53 6.73 13.15
CA GLY A 20 25.47 7.77 13.60
C GLY A 20 24.99 8.54 14.83
N LEU A 21 23.68 8.82 14.91
CA LEU A 21 23.04 9.46 16.07
C LEU A 21 22.99 8.52 17.28
N VAL A 22 22.62 7.25 17.08
CA VAL A 22 22.52 6.25 18.17
C VAL A 22 23.90 5.89 18.75
N THR A 23 24.94 5.81 17.90
CA THR A 23 26.31 5.49 18.31
C THR A 23 27.06 6.69 18.91
N ASN A 24 26.41 7.86 19.02
CA ASN A 24 27.02 9.10 19.53
C ASN A 24 28.26 9.54 18.73
N HIS A 25 28.39 9.08 17.48
CA HIS A 25 29.51 9.46 16.61
C HIS A 25 29.40 10.92 16.14
N ILE A 26 28.19 11.46 16.16
CA ILE A 26 27.89 12.86 15.86
C ILE A 26 27.78 13.61 17.20
N PRO A 27 28.60 14.64 17.46
CA PRO A 27 28.60 15.37 18.72
C PRO A 27 27.40 16.33 18.79
N VAL A 28 26.20 15.79 18.99
CA VAL A 28 24.97 16.56 19.10
C VAL A 28 24.50 16.55 20.55
N VAL A 29 24.35 17.74 21.14
CA VAL A 29 23.88 17.89 22.52
C VAL A 29 22.37 17.77 22.55
N PHE A 30 21.86 16.57 22.75
CA PHE A 30 20.44 16.31 22.98
C PHE A 30 20.11 16.28 24.47
N SER A 31 18.92 16.78 24.84
CA SER A 31 18.28 16.48 26.13
C SER A 31 18.04 14.98 26.25
N ASP A 32 18.08 14.42 27.46
CA ASP A 32 17.96 12.97 27.66
C ASP A 32 16.62 12.42 27.14
N ALA A 33 15.54 13.18 27.24
CA ALA A 33 14.24 12.83 26.66
C ALA A 33 14.29 12.70 25.12
N ALA A 34 15.07 13.55 24.45
CA ALA A 34 15.22 13.49 23.00
C ALA A 34 16.05 12.27 22.57
N LYS A 35 17.02 11.82 23.37
CA LYS A 35 17.80 10.61 23.08
C LYS A 35 16.96 9.35 23.13
N GLU A 36 16.03 9.26 24.08
CA GLU A 36 15.09 8.13 24.18
C GLU A 36 14.17 8.07 22.96
N VAL A 37 13.57 9.21 22.60
CA VAL A 37 12.71 9.31 21.40
C VAL A 37 13.51 8.97 20.14
N VAL A 38 14.77 9.41 20.07
CA VAL A 38 15.67 8.99 19.01
C VAL A 38 15.74 7.47 19.09
N TYR A 39 16.30 6.82 20.10
CA TYR A 39 16.47 5.36 20.11
C TYR A 39 15.28 4.52 19.58
N PHE A 40 14.04 4.91 19.89
CA PHE A 40 12.80 4.24 19.44
C PHE A 40 12.18 4.74 18.10
N LEU A 41 12.77 5.73 17.43
CA LEU A 41 12.26 6.33 16.18
C LEU A 41 11.96 5.33 15.05
N PRO A 42 12.77 4.29 14.79
CA PRO A 42 12.44 3.31 13.75
C PRO A 42 11.14 2.55 14.07
N ILE A 43 10.89 2.29 15.35
CA ILE A 43 9.67 1.60 15.81
C ILE A 43 8.46 2.53 15.67
N TYR A 44 8.60 3.80 16.03
CA TYR A 44 7.55 4.79 15.83
C TYR A 44 7.18 4.95 14.35
N LEU A 45 8.18 4.98 13.45
CA LEU A 45 7.95 5.01 12.00
C LEU A 45 7.22 3.76 11.50
N LEU A 46 7.61 2.57 11.95
CA LEU A 46 6.93 1.32 11.59
C LEU A 46 5.47 1.32 12.07
N MET A 47 5.22 1.76 13.29
CA MET A 47 3.86 1.85 13.84
C MET A 47 3.00 2.84 13.04
N ALA A 48 3.52 4.02 12.74
CA ALA A 48 2.82 5.02 11.92
C ALA A 48 2.54 4.49 10.51
N PHE A 49 3.51 3.83 9.89
CA PHE A 49 3.35 3.20 8.58
C PHE A 49 2.29 2.09 8.60
N ALA A 50 2.27 1.26 9.64
CA ALA A 50 1.27 0.20 9.80
C ALA A 50 -0.14 0.77 9.94
N CYS A 51 -0.34 1.74 10.83
CA CYS A 51 -1.63 2.42 11.01
C CYS A 51 -2.09 3.11 9.72
N TYR A 52 -1.20 3.83 9.04
CA TYR A 52 -1.51 4.47 7.77
C TYR A 52 -1.88 3.46 6.68
N SER A 53 -1.10 2.38 6.56
CA SER A 53 -1.37 1.32 5.58
C SER A 53 -2.72 0.65 5.83
N LEU A 54 -3.03 0.32 7.08
CA LEU A 54 -4.33 -0.25 7.46
C LEU A 54 -5.48 0.72 7.16
N ALA A 55 -5.34 2.01 7.48
CA ALA A 55 -6.35 3.01 7.18
C ALA A 55 -6.59 3.15 5.68
N VAL A 56 -5.52 3.21 4.87
CA VAL A 56 -5.62 3.31 3.40
C VAL A 56 -6.24 2.06 2.80
N ILE A 57 -5.83 0.88 3.25
CA ILE A 57 -6.41 -0.39 2.78
C ILE A 57 -7.89 -0.44 3.15
N GLY A 58 -8.25 -0.16 4.41
CA GLY A 58 -9.64 -0.12 4.86
C GLY A 58 -10.49 0.87 4.08
N TYR A 59 -9.97 2.08 3.85
CA TYR A 59 -10.65 3.10 3.03
C TYR A 59 -10.85 2.63 1.59
N ARG A 60 -9.82 2.04 0.97
CA ARG A 60 -9.92 1.55 -0.42
C ARG A 60 -10.83 0.34 -0.57
N VAL A 61 -10.88 -0.54 0.43
CA VAL A 61 -11.77 -1.70 0.45
C VAL A 61 -13.22 -1.25 0.61
N THR A 62 -13.48 -0.30 1.52
CA THR A 62 -14.84 0.24 1.74
C THR A 62 -15.32 1.12 0.59
N THR A 63 -14.40 1.81 -0.10
CA THR A 63 -14.69 2.66 -1.27
C THR A 63 -14.53 1.91 -2.58
N PHE A 64 -14.32 0.59 -2.57
CA PHE A 64 -14.30 -0.19 -3.79
C PHE A 64 -15.71 -0.12 -4.38
N ASN A 65 -15.88 0.73 -5.39
CA ASN A 65 -17.15 0.97 -6.05
C ASN A 65 -17.69 -0.37 -6.53
N ASP A 66 -18.74 -0.88 -5.89
CA ASP A 66 -19.44 -2.06 -6.37
C ASP A 66 -19.85 -1.74 -7.81
N CYS A 67 -19.19 -2.39 -8.77
CA CYS A 67 -19.48 -2.25 -10.19
C CYS A 67 -20.78 -2.99 -10.53
N VAL A 68 -21.87 -2.70 -9.79
CA VAL A 68 -23.17 -3.34 -9.95
C VAL A 68 -23.70 -3.11 -11.36
N GLN A 69 -23.56 -1.88 -11.87
CA GLN A 69 -23.93 -1.55 -13.26
C GLN A 69 -23.14 -2.38 -14.27
N ALA A 70 -21.81 -2.45 -14.17
CA ALA A 70 -21.02 -3.25 -15.12
C ALA A 70 -21.31 -4.75 -14.98
N ALA A 71 -21.62 -5.24 -13.77
CA ALA A 71 -22.03 -6.62 -13.55
C ALA A 71 -23.40 -6.93 -14.17
N ASP A 72 -24.35 -5.99 -14.12
CA ASP A 72 -25.68 -6.15 -14.71
C ASP A 72 -25.68 -5.97 -16.23
N GLU A 73 -24.88 -5.05 -16.77
CA GLU A 73 -24.61 -4.93 -18.20
C GLU A 73 -24.01 -6.24 -18.75
N LEU A 74 -22.99 -6.79 -18.09
CA LEU A 74 -22.38 -8.05 -18.49
C LEU A 74 -23.38 -9.21 -18.45
N LYS A 75 -24.28 -9.27 -17.46
CA LYS A 75 -25.35 -10.27 -17.41
C LYS A 75 -26.32 -10.14 -18.59
N GLN A 76 -26.64 -8.92 -19.00
CA GLN A 76 -27.48 -8.70 -20.18
C GLN A 76 -26.79 -9.19 -21.45
N GLU A 77 -25.52 -8.84 -21.66
CA GLU A 77 -24.74 -9.30 -22.80
C GLU A 77 -24.66 -10.84 -22.86
N ILE A 78 -24.46 -11.50 -21.72
CA ILE A 78 -24.48 -12.98 -21.64
C ILE A 78 -25.83 -13.54 -22.06
N LYS A 79 -26.94 -12.91 -21.64
CA LYS A 79 -28.30 -13.35 -21.99
C LYS A 79 -28.57 -13.20 -23.48
N GLU A 80 -28.13 -12.10 -24.08
CA GLU A 80 -28.25 -11.86 -25.51
C GLU A 80 -27.38 -12.83 -26.32
N ALA A 81 -26.12 -13.01 -25.93
CA ALA A 81 -25.21 -13.96 -26.55
C ALA A 81 -25.77 -15.40 -26.49
N LYS A 82 -26.32 -15.82 -25.34
CA LYS A 82 -26.99 -17.14 -25.21
C LYS A 82 -28.17 -17.27 -26.17
N LYS A 83 -29.05 -16.25 -26.26
CA LYS A 83 -30.17 -16.26 -27.21
C LYS A 83 -29.71 -16.40 -28.66
N ASP A 84 -28.69 -15.64 -29.03
CA ASP A 84 -28.16 -15.66 -30.40
C ASP A 84 -27.47 -16.99 -30.74
N LEU A 85 -26.80 -17.61 -29.78
CA LEU A 85 -26.19 -18.93 -29.95
C LEU A 85 -27.26 -20.04 -29.99
N THR A 86 -28.32 -19.96 -29.19
CA THR A 86 -29.46 -20.88 -29.30
C THR A 86 -30.20 -20.74 -30.64
N ARG A 87 -30.34 -19.51 -31.16
CA ARG A 87 -30.86 -19.27 -32.52
C ARG A 87 -29.98 -19.91 -33.59
N LYS A 88 -28.68 -20.03 -33.35
CA LYS A 88 -27.70 -20.73 -34.20
C LYS A 88 -27.65 -22.25 -33.95
N GLY A 89 -28.49 -22.81 -33.08
CA GLY A 89 -28.62 -24.25 -32.85
C GLY A 89 -27.75 -24.81 -31.72
N PHE A 90 -27.07 -23.97 -30.94
CA PHE A 90 -26.28 -24.42 -29.79
C PHE A 90 -27.13 -24.58 -28.53
N VAL A 91 -26.97 -25.72 -27.84
CA VAL A 91 -27.66 -26.04 -26.58
C VAL A 91 -26.71 -25.79 -25.42
N PHE A 92 -27.10 -24.92 -24.49
CA PHE A 92 -26.36 -24.64 -23.26
C PHE A 92 -27.10 -25.31 -22.10
N THR A 93 -26.55 -26.41 -21.59
CA THR A 93 -26.97 -27.04 -20.33
C THR A 93 -26.37 -26.28 -19.14
#